data_AF-A0A3Q1GNL2-F1
#
_entry.id   AF-A0A3Q1GNL2-F1
#
_cell.length_a   1.000
_cell.length_b   1.000
_cell.length_c   1.000
_cell.angle_alpha   90.00
_cell.angle_beta   90.00
_cell.angle_gamma   90.00
#
_symmetry.space_group_name_H-M   'P 1'
#
loop_
_entity.id
_entity.type
_entity.pdbx_description
1 polymer ?
#
loop_
_entity_poly.entity_id
_entity_poly.type
_entity_poly.pdbx_seq_one_letter_code
_entity_poly.pdbx_strand_id
1 'polypeptide(L)'
;MGGAVSAGEDNDDLIDNLKEAQYIRTEKVEQAFRAIDRGDYYLDGYRDSAYKDLAWKHGNIHLSAPCIYSEVMEALKLQPGLSFLNLGSGTGYLSTMVGLIIGPFGVNHGVELHKDVVEYAREKLDDFIKNSDSFDKFEFCEPVFVVGNCLEISTDSHQYDRIYCGAGVQKDHENYMKVLLKIGGILVMPIEDQLTQITRTGQCTWESKNILAVSFAPLVQQSRADGEKPDTVQLPPVTVRSLQDLSRIYIRRTLRNLANEDSQGKGTVQRVPQKRKRRRCRRRRINTYVFVGNQLIPQMVESEEEEHAEEEHKEVEEEEEERDIGDIEIIKQVNVLRDQIMALPLPESLKAYLLYYREK
;
A
#
# COMPACT_ATOMS: atom_id res chain seq x y z
N MET A 1 -10.54 -11.90 -0.69
CA MET A 1 -9.85 -11.57 -1.96
C MET A 1 -8.36 -11.80 -1.83
N GLY A 2 -7.70 -12.14 -2.93
CA GLY A 2 -6.28 -12.50 -2.97
C GLY A 2 -6.06 -13.92 -3.51
N GLY A 3 -4.79 -14.32 -3.59
CA GLY A 3 -4.34 -15.65 -4.01
C GLY A 3 -3.87 -15.68 -5.46
N ALA A 4 -3.54 -14.54 -6.05
CA ALA A 4 -3.09 -14.45 -7.43
C ALA A 4 -1.60 -14.74 -7.59
N VAL A 5 -0.81 -14.52 -6.55
CA VAL A 5 0.65 -14.73 -6.54
C VAL A 5 1.08 -15.58 -5.34
N SER A 6 2.26 -16.19 -5.44
CA SER A 6 2.89 -16.94 -4.35
C SER A 6 3.25 -16.04 -3.17
N ALA A 7 3.31 -16.64 -1.98
CA ALA A 7 3.81 -15.97 -0.79
C ALA A 7 5.29 -15.58 -0.98
N GLY A 8 5.66 -14.40 -0.48
CA GLY A 8 7.06 -13.99 -0.32
C GLY A 8 7.62 -14.40 1.04
N GLU A 9 8.95 -14.50 1.14
CA GLU A 9 9.67 -14.66 2.42
C GLU A 9 9.65 -13.35 3.22
N ASP A 10 9.74 -12.22 2.52
CA ASP A 10 9.65 -10.86 3.05
C ASP A 10 8.83 -9.93 2.14
N ASN A 11 8.81 -8.64 2.46
CA ASN A 11 8.10 -7.64 1.66
C ASN A 11 8.69 -7.51 0.25
N ASP A 12 10.01 -7.56 0.08
CA ASP A 12 10.66 -7.39 -1.22
C ASP A 12 10.37 -8.57 -2.16
N ASP A 13 10.40 -9.79 -1.65
CA ASP A 13 10.02 -11.01 -2.37
C ASP A 13 8.53 -11.00 -2.77
N LEU A 14 7.64 -10.49 -1.90
CA LEU A 14 6.24 -10.27 -2.26
C LEU A 14 6.10 -9.29 -3.42
N ILE A 15 6.85 -8.18 -3.41
CA ILE A 15 6.79 -7.16 -4.46
C ILE A 15 7.32 -7.73 -5.78
N ASP A 16 8.40 -8.53 -5.75
CA ASP A 16 8.93 -9.22 -6.93
C ASP A 16 7.87 -10.14 -7.55
N ASN A 17 7.20 -10.96 -6.74
CA ASN A 17 6.12 -11.84 -7.21
C ASN A 17 4.96 -11.03 -7.87
N LEU A 18 4.56 -9.90 -7.29
CA LEU A 18 3.51 -9.03 -7.84
C LEU A 18 3.93 -8.37 -9.17
N LYS A 19 5.21 -8.04 -9.30
CA LYS A 19 5.78 -7.45 -10.52
C LYS A 19 5.89 -8.49 -11.63
N GLU A 20 6.37 -9.69 -11.33
CA GLU A 20 6.40 -10.81 -12.28
C GLU A 20 5.01 -11.14 -12.81
N ALA A 21 4.00 -11.12 -11.94
CA ALA A 21 2.60 -11.33 -12.29
C ALA A 21 1.91 -10.11 -12.95
N GLN A 22 2.63 -9.02 -13.22
CA GLN A 22 2.13 -7.81 -13.90
C GLN A 22 1.05 -7.02 -13.15
N TYR A 23 0.95 -7.20 -11.83
CA TYR A 23 0.10 -6.39 -10.96
C TYR A 23 0.74 -5.04 -10.64
N ILE A 24 2.06 -5.02 -10.38
CA ILE A 24 2.86 -3.79 -10.26
C ILE A 24 3.56 -3.56 -11.59
N ARG A 25 3.34 -2.39 -12.20
CA ARG A 25 3.76 -2.08 -13.57
C ARG A 25 4.63 -0.84 -13.66
N THR A 26 4.43 0.10 -12.73
CA THR A 26 5.14 1.38 -12.72
C THR A 26 6.15 1.45 -11.59
N GLU A 27 7.29 2.08 -11.88
CA GLU A 27 8.39 2.21 -10.92
C GLU A 27 7.97 2.98 -9.65
N LYS A 28 7.13 4.03 -9.79
CA LYS A 28 6.63 4.79 -8.63
C LYS A 28 5.81 3.92 -7.68
N VAL A 29 4.99 3.01 -8.21
CA VAL A 29 4.19 2.08 -7.40
C VAL A 29 5.10 1.06 -6.74
N GLU A 30 6.03 0.46 -7.50
CA GLU A 30 7.03 -0.47 -6.95
C GLU A 30 7.81 0.16 -5.79
N GLN A 31 8.36 1.36 -5.98
CA GLN A 31 9.13 2.07 -4.95
C GLN A 31 8.30 2.32 -3.70
N ALA A 32 7.02 2.69 -3.83
CA ALA A 32 6.14 2.92 -2.68
C ALA A 32 5.85 1.62 -1.90
N PHE A 33 5.62 0.51 -2.61
CA PHE A 33 5.39 -0.80 -2.00
C PHE A 33 6.63 -1.35 -1.29
N ARG A 34 7.83 -1.12 -1.83
CA ARG A 34 9.09 -1.51 -1.16
C ARG A 34 9.42 -0.61 0.03
N ALA A 35 9.04 0.66 -0.04
CA ALA A 35 9.34 1.63 1.01
C ALA A 35 8.56 1.38 2.30
N ILE A 36 7.39 0.75 2.21
CA ILE A 36 6.50 0.51 3.34
C ILE A 36 6.26 -0.99 3.47
N ASP A 37 6.92 -1.56 4.47
CA ASP A 37 6.75 -2.96 4.81
C ASP A 37 5.30 -3.22 5.23
N ARG A 38 4.63 -4.10 4.49
CA ARG A 38 3.26 -4.52 4.80
C ARG A 38 3.12 -5.11 6.19
N GLY A 39 4.13 -5.84 6.67
CA GLY A 39 4.18 -6.47 7.98
C GLY A 39 4.17 -5.46 9.13
N ASP A 40 4.60 -4.21 8.93
CA ASP A 40 4.55 -3.18 9.96
C ASP A 40 3.12 -2.70 10.24
N TYR A 41 2.19 -2.92 9.31
CA TYR A 41 0.78 -2.56 9.42
C TYR A 41 -0.10 -3.73 9.90
N TYR A 42 0.52 -4.86 10.25
CA TYR A 42 -0.13 -5.95 10.95
C TYR A 42 -0.05 -5.76 12.46
N LEU A 43 -0.91 -6.47 13.17
CA LEU A 43 -0.73 -6.70 14.60
C LEU A 43 0.47 -7.64 14.81
N ASP A 44 1.25 -7.42 15.86
CA ASP A 44 2.55 -8.09 16.07
C ASP A 44 2.49 -9.62 16.00
N GLY A 45 1.39 -10.22 16.51
CA GLY A 45 1.17 -11.67 16.48
C GLY A 45 0.72 -12.27 15.14
N TYR A 46 0.59 -11.47 14.07
CA TYR A 46 0.04 -11.91 12.79
C TYR A 46 0.99 -11.66 11.59
N ARG A 47 2.20 -11.16 11.84
CA ARG A 47 3.16 -10.73 10.80
C ARG A 47 3.57 -11.87 9.86
N ASP A 48 3.60 -13.12 10.31
CA ASP A 48 3.96 -14.30 9.48
C ASP A 48 3.06 -14.50 8.25
N SER A 49 1.85 -13.93 8.27
CA SER A 49 0.91 -13.98 7.16
C SER A 49 0.91 -12.73 6.28
N ALA A 50 1.72 -11.72 6.62
CA ALA A 50 1.71 -10.41 5.95
C ALA A 50 2.17 -10.49 4.49
N TYR A 51 3.12 -11.37 4.18
CA TYR A 51 3.71 -11.51 2.85
C TYR A 51 3.01 -12.52 1.95
N LYS A 52 1.79 -12.93 2.34
CA LYS A 52 0.90 -13.71 1.50
C LYS A 52 0.00 -12.76 0.74
N ASP A 53 -0.32 -13.10 -0.51
CA ASP A 53 -1.29 -12.32 -1.30
C ASP A 53 -2.72 -12.57 -0.83
N LEU A 54 -3.03 -12.23 0.42
CA LEU A 54 -4.32 -12.46 1.06
C LEU A 54 -4.75 -11.22 1.81
N ALA A 55 -6.06 -10.97 1.79
CA ALA A 55 -6.66 -10.00 2.70
C ALA A 55 -6.57 -10.53 4.13
N TRP A 56 -6.36 -9.61 5.07
CA TRP A 56 -6.29 -9.91 6.49
C TRP A 56 -7.32 -9.08 7.26
N LYS A 57 -7.94 -9.70 8.27
CA LYS A 57 -8.94 -9.06 9.12
C LYS A 57 -8.80 -9.53 10.55
N HIS A 58 -8.83 -8.59 11.49
CA HIS A 58 -8.91 -8.87 12.92
C HIS A 58 -9.78 -7.80 13.61
N GLY A 59 -10.95 -8.20 14.13
CA GLY A 59 -11.93 -7.25 14.63
C GLY A 59 -12.39 -6.27 13.54
N ASN A 60 -12.27 -4.97 13.81
CA ASN A 60 -12.56 -3.89 12.85
C ASN A 60 -11.40 -3.61 11.89
N ILE A 61 -10.18 -4.06 12.22
CA ILE A 61 -9.00 -3.84 11.39
C ILE A 61 -9.06 -4.75 10.15
N HIS A 62 -8.87 -4.16 8.98
CA HIS A 62 -8.86 -4.85 7.71
C HIS A 62 -7.74 -4.32 6.80
N LEU A 63 -7.06 -5.25 6.13
CA LEU A 63 -6.02 -4.98 5.15
C LEU A 63 -6.33 -5.77 3.89
N SER A 64 -6.51 -5.08 2.76
CA SER A 64 -6.79 -5.77 1.49
C SER A 64 -5.58 -6.53 0.99
N ALA A 65 -5.81 -7.51 0.11
CA ALA A 65 -4.72 -8.28 -0.49
C ALA A 65 -3.76 -7.36 -1.28
N PRO A 66 -2.46 -7.65 -1.28
CA PRO A 66 -1.44 -6.93 -2.03
C PRO A 66 -1.79 -6.72 -3.51
N CYS A 67 -2.30 -7.75 -4.22
CA CYS A 67 -2.70 -7.65 -5.62
C CYS A 67 -3.85 -6.65 -5.86
N ILE A 68 -4.71 -6.43 -4.87
CA ILE A 68 -5.80 -5.46 -4.96
C ILE A 68 -5.24 -4.05 -4.80
N TYR A 69 -4.35 -3.84 -3.82
CA TYR A 69 -3.74 -2.52 -3.63
C TYR A 69 -2.85 -2.13 -4.79
N SER A 70 -2.13 -3.05 -5.42
CA SER A 70 -1.32 -2.74 -6.60
C SER A 70 -2.20 -2.28 -7.78
N GLU A 71 -3.29 -2.98 -8.07
CA GLU A 71 -4.24 -2.58 -9.12
C GLU A 71 -4.90 -1.23 -8.83
N VAL A 72 -5.28 -0.97 -7.57
CA VAL A 72 -5.79 0.34 -7.14
C VAL A 72 -4.74 1.43 -7.36
N MET A 73 -3.51 1.23 -6.92
CA MET A 73 -2.42 2.20 -7.04
C MET A 73 -2.08 2.52 -8.51
N GLU A 74 -2.08 1.49 -9.37
CA GLU A 74 -1.89 1.63 -10.81
C GLU A 74 -3.07 2.39 -11.47
N ALA A 75 -4.30 2.03 -11.12
CA ALA A 75 -5.51 2.65 -11.68
C ALA A 75 -5.66 4.12 -11.29
N LEU A 76 -5.24 4.48 -10.06
CA LEU A 76 -5.29 5.85 -9.57
C LEU A 76 -4.34 6.78 -10.32
N LYS A 77 -3.31 6.32 -11.03
CA LYS A 77 -2.37 7.20 -11.78
C LYS A 77 -1.91 8.41 -10.94
N LEU A 78 -1.43 8.11 -9.74
CA LEU A 78 -1.01 9.10 -8.75
C LEU A 78 0.19 9.91 -9.25
N GLN A 79 0.21 11.21 -8.93
CA GLN A 79 1.29 12.12 -9.29
C GLN A 79 1.55 13.11 -8.15
N PRO A 80 2.77 13.70 -8.07
CA PRO A 80 3.07 14.74 -7.12
C PRO A 80 2.06 15.90 -7.16
N GLY A 81 1.63 16.38 -5.99
CA GLY A 81 0.73 17.53 -5.84
C GLY A 81 -0.77 17.24 -5.97
N LEU A 82 -1.18 16.01 -6.29
CA LEU A 82 -2.60 15.65 -6.36
C LEU A 82 -3.26 15.60 -4.98
N SER A 83 -4.57 15.87 -4.93
CA SER A 83 -5.39 15.57 -3.76
C SER A 83 -6.00 14.16 -3.83
N PHE A 84 -5.88 13.43 -2.73
CA PHE A 84 -6.34 12.05 -2.56
C PHE A 84 -7.29 11.91 -1.36
N LEU A 85 -8.38 11.17 -1.57
CA LEU A 85 -9.32 10.77 -0.53
C LEU A 85 -9.44 9.25 -0.48
N ASN A 86 -9.21 8.67 0.70
CA ASN A 86 -9.38 7.25 0.98
C ASN A 86 -10.64 7.03 1.84
N LEU A 87 -11.65 6.40 1.28
CA LEU A 87 -12.91 6.06 1.94
C LEU A 87 -12.82 4.63 2.50
N GLY A 88 -12.86 4.48 3.82
CA GLY A 88 -12.50 3.24 4.51
C GLY A 88 -10.97 3.09 4.58
N SER A 89 -10.30 4.06 5.21
CA SER A 89 -8.84 4.10 5.21
C SER A 89 -8.16 2.94 5.92
N GLY A 90 -8.89 2.19 6.76
CA GLY A 90 -8.37 1.01 7.45
C GLY A 90 -7.14 1.35 8.29
N THR A 91 -6.11 0.51 8.22
CA THR A 91 -4.84 0.71 8.95
C THR A 91 -4.01 1.90 8.47
N GLY A 92 -4.44 2.61 7.43
CA GLY A 92 -3.67 3.70 6.83
C GLY A 92 -2.58 3.24 5.85
N TYR A 93 -2.33 1.93 5.69
CA TYR A 93 -1.26 1.39 4.82
C TYR A 93 -1.27 1.98 3.40
N LEU A 94 -2.42 1.92 2.72
CA LEU A 94 -2.57 2.50 1.38
C LEU A 94 -2.36 4.02 1.40
N SER A 95 -2.92 4.72 2.40
CA SER A 95 -2.79 6.18 2.52
C SER A 95 -1.32 6.58 2.73
N THR A 96 -0.53 5.82 3.48
CA THR A 96 0.90 6.08 3.64
C THR A 96 1.64 5.85 2.32
N MET A 97 1.36 4.77 1.58
CA MET A 97 1.98 4.54 0.25
C MET A 97 1.65 5.66 -0.73
N VAL A 98 0.38 6.09 -0.77
CA VAL A 98 -0.05 7.23 -1.59
C VAL A 98 0.71 8.50 -1.21
N GLY A 99 0.93 8.72 0.10
CA GLY A 99 1.69 9.85 0.62
C GLY A 99 3.10 9.95 0.07
N LEU A 100 3.77 8.82 -0.18
CA LEU A 100 5.11 8.78 -0.79
C LEU A 100 5.09 9.17 -2.28
N ILE A 101 3.97 8.95 -2.98
CA ILE A 101 3.85 9.23 -4.43
C ILE A 101 3.40 10.67 -4.69
N ILE A 102 2.42 11.16 -3.94
CA ILE A 102 1.88 12.52 -4.16
C ILE A 102 2.76 13.61 -3.54
N GLY A 103 3.69 13.24 -2.66
CA GLY A 103 4.71 14.14 -2.13
C GLY A 103 4.15 15.30 -1.29
N PRO A 104 5.00 16.20 -0.81
CA PRO A 104 4.67 17.08 0.30
C PRO A 104 3.67 18.18 -0.08
N PHE A 105 3.44 18.40 -1.37
CA PHE A 105 2.49 19.37 -1.91
C PHE A 105 1.13 18.76 -2.27
N GLY A 106 0.95 17.46 -2.05
CA GLY A 106 -0.34 16.80 -2.18
C GLY A 106 -1.28 17.06 -1.01
N VAL A 107 -2.48 16.49 -1.10
CA VAL A 107 -3.45 16.41 0.00
C VAL A 107 -3.80 14.94 0.17
N ASN A 108 -3.83 14.43 1.40
CA ASN A 108 -4.06 13.02 1.69
C ASN A 108 -5.02 12.88 2.86
N HIS A 109 -6.28 12.60 2.57
CA HIS A 109 -7.31 12.44 3.60
C HIS A 109 -7.82 11.01 3.63
N GLY A 110 -8.04 10.49 4.84
CA GLY A 110 -8.68 9.20 5.08
C GLY A 110 -9.91 9.36 5.94
N VAL A 111 -11.01 8.70 5.56
CA VAL A 111 -12.21 8.59 6.38
C VAL A 111 -12.38 7.14 6.77
N GLU A 112 -12.60 6.89 8.05
CA GLU A 112 -12.81 5.55 8.60
C GLU A 112 -13.92 5.59 9.65
N LEU A 113 -14.77 4.58 9.63
CA LEU A 113 -15.96 4.51 10.48
C LEU A 113 -15.59 4.26 11.93
N HIS A 114 -14.59 3.40 12.15
CA HIS A 114 -14.23 2.88 13.44
C HIS A 114 -13.11 3.71 14.09
N LYS A 115 -13.40 4.29 15.27
CA LYS A 115 -12.45 5.15 16.00
C LYS A 115 -11.16 4.41 16.39
N ASP A 116 -11.29 3.16 16.84
CA ASP A 116 -10.18 2.27 17.15
C ASP A 116 -9.26 2.02 15.95
N VAL A 117 -9.85 1.91 14.75
CA VAL A 117 -9.08 1.73 13.50
C VAL A 117 -8.34 3.02 13.11
N VAL A 118 -8.95 4.19 13.32
CA VAL A 118 -8.28 5.48 13.12
C VAL A 118 -7.12 5.68 14.09
N GLU A 119 -7.28 5.31 15.35
CA GLU A 119 -6.21 5.36 16.35
C GLU A 119 -5.04 4.45 15.94
N TYR A 120 -5.35 3.21 15.52
CA TYR A 120 -4.36 2.29 14.99
C TYR A 120 -3.64 2.83 13.75
N ALA A 121 -4.36 3.45 12.81
CA ALA A 121 -3.76 4.03 11.61
C ALA A 121 -2.79 5.18 11.93
N ARG A 122 -3.12 6.00 12.94
CA ARG A 122 -2.24 7.08 13.42
C ARG A 122 -1.00 6.53 14.10
N GLU A 123 -1.14 5.47 14.90
CA GLU A 123 -0.01 4.78 15.53
C GLU A 123 0.96 4.23 14.47
N LYS A 124 0.45 3.49 13.47
CA LYS A 124 1.28 2.94 12.39
C LYS A 124 1.95 4.01 11.52
N LEU A 125 1.26 5.14 11.31
CA LEU A 125 1.85 6.29 10.62
C LEU A 125 2.99 6.91 11.43
N ASP A 126 2.79 7.12 12.73
CA ASP A 126 3.78 7.71 13.62
C ASP A 126 5.02 6.80 13.75
N ASP A 127 4.79 5.48 13.83
CA ASP A 127 5.86 4.47 13.76
C ASP A 127 6.63 4.55 12.44
N PHE A 128 5.95 4.65 11.30
CA PHE A 128 6.62 4.82 10.01
C PHE A 128 7.51 6.07 9.99
N ILE A 129 6.98 7.23 10.42
CA ILE A 129 7.71 8.49 10.44
C ILE A 129 8.92 8.42 11.37
N LYS A 130 8.77 7.84 12.55
CA LYS A 130 9.84 7.77 13.56
C LYS A 130 10.89 6.73 13.23
N ASN A 131 10.45 5.56 12.80
CA ASN A 131 11.28 4.36 12.82
C ASN A 131 11.76 3.89 11.46
N SER A 132 11.11 4.27 10.35
CA SER A 132 11.46 3.78 9.02
C SER A 132 12.60 4.59 8.38
N ASP A 133 13.62 3.90 7.87
CA ASP A 133 14.69 4.54 7.08
C ASP A 133 14.18 5.00 5.70
N SER A 134 13.11 4.37 5.20
CA SER A 134 12.47 4.78 3.95
C SER A 134 11.93 6.19 4.05
N PHE A 135 11.48 6.66 5.22
CA PHE A 135 10.97 8.02 5.37
C PHE A 135 11.97 9.10 4.89
N ASP A 136 13.27 8.89 5.11
CA ASP A 136 14.29 9.85 4.66
C ASP A 136 14.56 9.79 3.16
N LYS A 137 14.19 8.71 2.48
CA LYS A 137 14.38 8.54 1.03
C LYS A 137 13.30 9.25 0.21
N PHE A 138 12.13 9.53 0.77
CA PHE A 138 10.99 10.09 0.05
C PHE A 138 10.64 11.52 0.50
N GLU A 139 9.97 12.25 -0.37
CA GLU A 139 9.12 13.36 0.06
C GLU A 139 7.74 12.82 0.38
N PHE A 140 7.15 13.26 1.50
CA PHE A 140 5.98 12.60 2.06
C PHE A 140 4.80 13.55 2.27
N CYS A 141 3.63 13.15 1.77
CA CYS A 141 2.35 13.71 2.19
C CYS A 141 1.77 12.89 3.34
N GLU A 142 1.93 13.41 4.55
CA GLU A 142 1.32 12.80 5.73
C GLU A 142 -0.21 12.71 5.57
N PRO A 143 -0.80 11.51 5.72
CA PRO A 143 -2.25 11.34 5.70
C PRO A 143 -2.91 11.88 6.96
N VAL A 144 -4.05 12.55 6.79
CA VAL A 144 -4.91 12.98 7.91
C VAL A 144 -6.14 12.10 7.95
N PHE A 145 -6.30 11.36 9.05
CA PHE A 145 -7.41 10.44 9.26
C PHE A 145 -8.54 11.08 10.09
N VAL A 146 -9.78 10.92 9.63
CA VAL A 146 -11.01 11.41 10.26
C VAL A 146 -11.94 10.25 10.57
N VAL A 147 -12.51 10.26 11.77
CA VAL A 147 -13.55 9.30 12.17
C VAL A 147 -14.88 9.74 11.58
N GLY A 148 -15.56 8.87 10.86
CA GLY A 148 -16.89 9.18 10.32
C GLY A 148 -17.37 8.21 9.25
N ASN A 149 -18.65 8.32 8.89
CA ASN A 149 -19.21 7.55 7.79
C ASN A 149 -18.85 8.21 6.44
N CYS A 150 -18.32 7.42 5.51
CA CYS A 150 -17.98 7.87 4.16
C CYS A 150 -19.21 8.40 3.39
N LEU A 151 -20.42 7.95 3.75
CA LEU A 151 -21.69 8.38 3.14
C LEU A 151 -22.24 9.69 3.75
N GLU A 152 -21.55 10.29 4.71
CA GLU A 152 -22.00 11.48 5.45
C GLU A 152 -20.99 12.64 5.41
N ILE A 153 -20.07 12.60 4.44
CA ILE A 153 -19.13 13.69 4.13
C ILE A 153 -19.91 14.91 3.64
N SER A 154 -19.60 16.08 4.20
CA SER A 154 -20.24 17.34 3.80
C SER A 154 -20.07 17.60 2.30
N THR A 155 -21.14 17.97 1.61
CA THR A 155 -21.08 18.38 0.19
C THR A 155 -20.31 19.69 -0.02
N ASP A 156 -20.11 20.47 1.05
CA ASP A 156 -19.26 21.68 1.04
C ASP A 156 -17.76 21.34 1.13
N SER A 157 -17.42 20.05 1.29
CA SER A 157 -16.03 19.60 1.27
C SER A 157 -15.40 19.81 -0.11
N HIS A 158 -14.09 20.06 -0.11
CA HIS A 158 -13.30 20.16 -1.32
C HIS A 158 -13.38 18.87 -2.16
N GLN A 159 -13.37 19.02 -3.49
CA GLN A 159 -13.28 17.89 -4.41
C GLN A 159 -11.84 17.36 -4.49
N TYR A 160 -11.68 16.10 -4.89
CA TYR A 160 -10.39 15.42 -4.98
C TYR A 160 -9.99 15.06 -6.40
N ASP A 161 -8.69 15.05 -6.66
CA ASP A 161 -8.15 14.56 -7.92
C ASP A 161 -8.25 13.04 -8.00
N ARG A 162 -8.11 12.34 -6.87
CA ARG A 162 -8.07 10.88 -6.76
C ARG A 162 -8.88 10.42 -5.57
N ILE A 163 -9.72 9.41 -5.76
CA ILE A 163 -10.52 8.82 -4.70
C ILE A 163 -10.43 7.31 -4.77
N TYR A 164 -10.22 6.67 -3.63
CA TYR A 164 -10.36 5.23 -3.49
C TYR A 164 -11.43 4.90 -2.44
N CYS A 165 -12.26 3.91 -2.71
CA CYS A 165 -13.17 3.33 -1.72
C CYS A 165 -12.79 1.89 -1.42
N GLY A 166 -12.36 1.64 -0.18
CA GLY A 166 -11.95 0.33 0.34
C GLY A 166 -13.09 -0.60 0.74
N ALA A 167 -14.33 -0.25 0.41
CA ALA A 167 -15.54 -1.01 0.72
C ALA A 167 -16.51 -1.01 -0.47
N GLY A 168 -17.32 -2.07 -0.55
CA GLY A 168 -18.34 -2.29 -1.59
C GLY A 168 -19.36 -1.17 -1.64
N VAL A 169 -19.49 -0.51 -2.80
CA VAL A 169 -20.43 0.59 -3.01
C VAL A 169 -21.67 0.08 -3.73
N GLN A 170 -22.83 0.35 -3.14
CA GLN A 170 -24.12 0.10 -3.80
C GLN A 170 -24.37 1.13 -4.90
N LYS A 171 -25.07 0.73 -5.96
CA LYS A 171 -25.34 1.58 -7.13
C LYS A 171 -25.98 2.92 -6.78
N ASP A 172 -26.87 2.92 -5.79
CA ASP A 172 -27.56 4.13 -5.34
C ASP A 172 -26.62 5.20 -4.74
N HIS A 173 -25.45 4.77 -4.24
CA HIS A 173 -24.43 5.66 -3.67
C HIS A 173 -23.34 6.07 -4.67
N GLU A 174 -23.35 5.53 -5.89
CA GLU A 174 -22.34 5.83 -6.91
C GLU A 174 -22.27 7.35 -7.20
N ASN A 175 -23.43 7.98 -7.34
CA ASN A 175 -23.52 9.41 -7.63
C ASN A 175 -22.97 10.27 -6.49
N TYR A 176 -23.19 9.85 -5.25
CA TYR A 176 -22.67 10.55 -4.08
C TYR A 176 -21.13 10.57 -4.09
N MET A 177 -20.49 9.41 -4.37
CA MET A 177 -19.03 9.34 -4.48
C MET A 177 -18.48 10.15 -5.65
N LYS A 178 -19.20 10.18 -6.78
CA LYS A 178 -18.83 10.96 -7.97
C LYS A 178 -18.77 12.46 -7.69
N VAL A 179 -19.67 13.02 -6.87
CA VAL A 179 -19.72 14.47 -6.59
C VAL A 179 -18.44 14.97 -5.91
N LEU A 180 -17.78 14.12 -5.13
CA LEU A 180 -16.51 14.41 -4.46
C LEU A 180 -15.31 14.49 -5.42
N LEU A 181 -15.47 14.07 -6.69
CA LEU A 181 -14.38 13.99 -7.66
C LEU A 181 -14.29 15.25 -8.53
N LYS A 182 -13.09 15.81 -8.70
CA LYS A 182 -12.83 16.92 -9.64
C LYS A 182 -13.01 16.47 -11.09
N ILE A 183 -13.23 17.42 -12.00
CA ILE A 183 -13.13 17.17 -13.44
C ILE A 183 -11.67 16.80 -13.77
N GLY A 184 -11.48 15.73 -14.53
CA GLY A 184 -10.19 15.08 -14.79
C GLY A 184 -9.74 14.13 -13.66
N GLY A 185 -10.50 14.03 -12.58
CA GLY A 185 -10.21 13.14 -11.46
C GLY A 185 -10.52 11.67 -11.76
N ILE A 186 -9.94 10.78 -10.95
CA ILE A 186 -10.11 9.33 -11.03
C ILE A 186 -10.63 8.80 -9.69
N LEU A 187 -11.75 8.08 -9.74
CA LEU A 187 -12.36 7.34 -8.64
C LEU A 187 -12.18 5.85 -8.88
N VAL A 188 -11.63 5.12 -7.91
CA VAL A 188 -11.51 3.67 -7.95
C VAL A 188 -12.34 3.09 -6.81
N MET A 189 -13.36 2.30 -7.13
CA MET A 189 -14.21 1.68 -6.11
C MET A 189 -14.81 0.36 -6.59
N PRO A 190 -15.08 -0.58 -5.68
CA PRO A 190 -15.82 -1.79 -5.98
C PRO A 190 -17.33 -1.50 -6.09
N ILE A 191 -17.93 -1.84 -7.23
CA ILE A 191 -19.37 -1.73 -7.51
C ILE A 191 -19.82 -3.03 -8.16
N GLU A 192 -20.93 -3.62 -7.70
CA GLU A 192 -21.47 -4.88 -8.27
C GLU A 192 -20.40 -5.98 -8.41
N ASP A 193 -19.58 -6.18 -7.35
CA ASP A 193 -18.47 -7.14 -7.32
C ASP A 193 -17.36 -6.93 -8.39
N GLN A 194 -17.26 -5.71 -8.94
CA GLN A 194 -16.22 -5.32 -9.88
C GLN A 194 -15.46 -4.08 -9.39
N LEU A 195 -14.13 -4.17 -9.34
CA LEU A 195 -13.28 -3.01 -9.06
C LEU A 195 -13.29 -2.14 -10.32
N THR A 196 -13.88 -0.96 -10.20
CA THR A 196 -14.15 -0.08 -11.34
C THR A 196 -13.36 1.22 -11.19
N GLN A 197 -12.72 1.62 -12.28
CA GLN A 197 -12.12 2.94 -12.45
C GLN A 197 -13.11 3.86 -13.15
N ILE A 198 -13.46 4.98 -12.52
CA ILE A 198 -14.34 6.01 -13.06
C ILE A 198 -13.55 7.30 -13.21
N THR A 199 -13.52 7.86 -14.42
CA THR A 199 -12.88 9.14 -14.72
C THR A 199 -13.95 10.18 -15.01
N ARG A 200 -13.88 11.34 -14.33
CA ARG A 200 -14.77 12.47 -14.62
C ARG A 200 -14.23 13.25 -15.81
N THR A 201 -14.85 13.14 -16.98
CA THR A 201 -14.36 13.82 -18.19
C THR A 201 -14.93 15.23 -18.37
N GLY A 202 -16.02 15.56 -17.66
CA GLY A 202 -16.68 16.85 -17.74
C GLY A 202 -17.65 17.07 -16.57
N GLN A 203 -18.53 18.07 -16.69
CA GLN A 203 -19.46 18.41 -15.60
C GLN A 203 -20.43 17.26 -15.29
N CYS A 204 -20.96 16.61 -16.31
CA CYS A 204 -21.91 15.49 -16.21
C CYS A 204 -21.47 14.25 -17.01
N THR A 205 -20.24 14.23 -17.52
CA THR A 205 -19.73 13.12 -18.35
C THR A 205 -18.69 12.31 -17.61
N TRP A 206 -18.80 10.99 -17.73
CA TRP A 206 -18.02 10.02 -16.99
C TRP A 206 -17.59 8.88 -17.92
N GLU A 207 -16.38 8.37 -17.71
CA GLU A 207 -15.87 7.18 -18.36
C GLU A 207 -15.60 6.12 -17.30
N SER A 208 -16.14 4.91 -17.48
CA SER A 208 -15.97 3.81 -16.53
C SER A 208 -15.25 2.64 -17.19
N LYS A 209 -14.29 2.05 -16.48
CA LYS A 209 -13.52 0.89 -16.90
C LYS A 209 -13.46 -0.12 -15.77
N ASN A 210 -13.86 -1.36 -16.06
CA ASN A 210 -13.71 -2.48 -15.12
C ASN A 210 -12.26 -2.94 -15.11
N ILE A 211 -11.70 -3.13 -13.91
CA ILE A 211 -10.32 -3.57 -13.71
C ILE A 211 -10.31 -5.08 -13.44
N LEU A 212 -10.97 -5.52 -12.38
CA LEU A 212 -11.04 -6.93 -11.99
C LEU A 212 -12.28 -7.26 -11.15
N ALA A 213 -12.65 -8.54 -11.13
CA ALA A 213 -13.72 -9.05 -10.26
C ALA A 213 -13.22 -9.16 -8.81
N VAL A 214 -14.02 -8.68 -7.86
CA VAL A 214 -13.64 -8.47 -6.47
C VAL A 214 -14.77 -8.78 -5.51
N SER A 215 -14.44 -9.08 -4.26
CA SER A 215 -15.40 -9.23 -3.17
C SER A 215 -14.95 -8.35 -2.00
N PHE A 216 -15.72 -7.29 -1.72
CA PHE A 216 -15.47 -6.38 -0.60
C PHE A 216 -16.64 -6.45 0.38
N ALA A 217 -16.36 -6.17 1.66
CA ALA A 217 -17.43 -5.88 2.61
C ALA A 217 -18.19 -4.62 2.16
N PRO A 218 -19.53 -4.60 2.21
CA PRO A 218 -20.30 -3.44 1.78
C PRO A 218 -20.07 -2.25 2.72
N LEU A 219 -20.20 -1.03 2.18
CA LEU A 219 -20.25 0.18 3.00
C LEU A 219 -21.42 0.11 3.98
N VAL A 220 -21.13 0.40 5.24
CA VAL A 220 -22.13 0.41 6.31
C VAL A 220 -23.04 1.63 6.15
N GLN A 221 -24.31 1.38 5.85
CA GLN A 221 -25.36 2.38 6.03
C GLN A 221 -25.73 2.44 7.50
N GLN A 222 -25.70 3.63 8.11
CA GLN A 222 -26.23 3.78 9.46
C GLN A 222 -27.76 3.61 9.41
N SER A 223 -28.28 2.58 10.08
CA SER A 223 -29.72 2.49 10.34
C SER A 223 -30.08 3.52 11.41
N ARG A 224 -30.81 4.56 11.05
CA ARG A 224 -31.24 5.58 12.01
C ARG A 224 -32.54 5.19 12.69
N ALA A 225 -32.61 5.47 13.98
CA ALA A 225 -33.89 5.75 14.63
C ALA A 225 -34.34 7.16 14.20
N ASP A 226 -35.63 7.35 13.94
CA ASP A 226 -36.19 8.63 13.50
C ASP A 226 -35.80 9.78 14.45
N GLY A 227 -35.06 10.79 13.95
CA GLY A 227 -34.90 12.09 14.61
C GLY A 227 -33.48 12.63 14.80
N GLU A 228 -32.42 11.83 14.65
CA GLU A 228 -31.04 12.32 14.77
C GLU A 228 -30.52 12.88 13.44
N LYS A 229 -30.00 14.12 13.47
CA LYS A 229 -29.31 14.71 12.31
C LYS A 229 -28.03 13.92 12.02
N PRO A 230 -27.64 13.73 10.74
CA PRO A 230 -26.33 13.18 10.42
C PRO A 230 -25.25 13.99 11.12
N ASP A 231 -24.36 13.34 11.86
CA ASP A 231 -23.07 13.94 12.18
C ASP A 231 -22.30 14.06 10.87
N THR A 232 -22.38 15.24 10.27
CA THR A 232 -21.75 15.49 8.97
C THR A 232 -20.24 15.45 9.16
N VAL A 233 -19.57 14.56 8.42
CA VAL A 233 -18.12 14.41 8.46
C VAL A 233 -17.50 15.62 7.77
N GLN A 234 -16.77 16.42 8.55
CA GLN A 234 -16.02 17.57 8.06
C GLN A 234 -14.58 17.15 7.80
N LEU A 235 -14.14 17.29 6.55
CA LEU A 235 -12.76 17.00 6.18
C LEU A 235 -11.87 18.19 6.55
N PRO A 236 -10.59 17.96 6.89
CA PRO A 236 -9.66 19.03 7.24
C PRO A 236 -9.52 20.03 6.08
N PRO A 237 -9.39 21.33 6.37
CA PRO A 237 -9.17 22.33 5.33
C PRO A 237 -7.80 22.12 4.68
N VAL A 238 -7.73 22.37 3.37
CA VAL A 238 -6.45 22.38 2.66
C VAL A 238 -5.69 23.64 3.05
N THR A 239 -4.64 23.49 3.85
CA THR A 239 -3.84 24.61 4.35
C THR A 239 -2.51 24.72 3.61
N VAL A 240 -2.03 25.95 3.48
CA VAL A 240 -0.70 26.21 2.95
C VAL A 240 0.34 25.90 4.04
N ARG A 241 1.39 25.17 3.68
CA ARG A 241 2.49 24.87 4.61
C ARG A 241 3.20 26.14 5.07
N SER A 242 3.73 26.09 6.29
CA SER A 242 4.55 27.18 6.82
C SER A 242 5.85 27.33 6.01
N LEU A 243 6.41 28.56 5.98
CA LEU A 243 7.73 28.79 5.36
C LEU A 243 8.81 27.92 6.01
N GLN A 244 8.68 27.64 7.31
CA GLN A 244 9.60 26.79 8.05
C GLN A 244 9.59 25.35 7.50
N ASP A 245 8.41 24.77 7.30
CA ASP A 245 8.27 23.41 6.77
C ASP A 245 8.70 23.34 5.30
N LEU A 246 8.36 24.34 4.50
CA LEU A 246 8.85 24.45 3.12
C LEU A 246 10.38 24.49 3.06
N SER A 247 11.01 25.23 3.97
CA SER A 247 12.47 25.28 4.10
C SER A 247 13.04 23.91 4.47
N ARG A 248 12.41 23.20 5.42
CA ARG A 248 12.82 21.84 5.81
C ARG A 248 12.81 20.88 4.62
N ILE A 249 11.71 20.89 3.87
CA ILE A 249 11.52 20.05 2.68
C ILE A 249 12.59 20.38 1.64
N TYR A 250 12.81 21.66 1.36
CA TYR A 250 13.78 22.10 0.36
C TYR A 250 15.23 21.74 0.73
N ILE A 251 15.62 21.94 2.00
CA ILE A 251 16.94 21.56 2.50
C ILE A 251 17.15 20.05 2.36
N ARG A 252 16.20 19.24 2.86
CA ARG A 252 16.29 17.76 2.79
C ARG A 252 16.36 17.27 1.34
N ARG A 253 15.55 17.86 0.44
CA ARG A 253 15.58 17.55 -1.00
C ARG A 253 16.94 17.86 -1.61
N THR A 254 17.52 19.01 -1.27
CA THR A 254 18.84 19.42 -1.77
C THR A 254 19.92 18.44 -1.31
N LEU A 255 19.93 18.07 -0.02
CA LEU A 255 20.88 17.10 0.53
C LEU A 255 20.75 15.71 -0.14
N ARG A 256 19.52 15.22 -0.33
CA ARG A 256 19.27 13.98 -1.07
C ARG A 256 19.81 14.00 -2.50
N ASN A 257 19.61 15.10 -3.22
CA ASN A 257 20.12 15.23 -4.58
C ASN A 257 21.65 15.14 -4.61
N LEU A 258 22.32 15.83 -3.69
CA LEU A 258 23.78 15.75 -3.54
C LEU A 258 24.26 14.34 -3.20
N ALA A 259 23.58 13.65 -2.27
CA ALA A 259 23.88 12.26 -1.93
C ALA A 259 23.77 11.31 -3.13
N ASN A 260 22.76 11.52 -3.98
CA ASN A 260 22.52 10.71 -5.16
C ASN A 260 23.59 10.96 -6.24
N GLU A 261 24.00 12.22 -6.44
CA GLU A 261 25.08 12.58 -7.37
C GLU A 261 26.42 11.95 -6.95
N ASP A 262 26.77 12.03 -5.65
CA ASP A 262 27.98 11.39 -5.10
C ASP A 262 27.97 9.87 -5.28
N SER A 263 26.79 9.25 -5.19
CA SER A 263 26.60 7.80 -5.34
C SER A 263 26.65 7.34 -6.81
N GLN A 264 26.21 8.19 -7.75
CA GLN A 264 26.34 7.91 -9.19
C GLN A 264 27.77 8.11 -9.70
N GLY A 265 28.55 9.01 -9.08
CA GLY A 265 29.98 9.18 -9.39
C GLY A 265 30.86 8.02 -8.91
N LYS A 266 30.42 7.28 -7.89
CA LYS A 266 31.05 6.06 -7.37
C LYS A 266 30.28 4.85 -7.91
N GLY A 267 30.49 4.51 -9.18
CA GLY A 267 29.79 3.46 -9.94
C GLY A 267 29.11 2.40 -9.07
N THR A 268 27.78 2.47 -8.98
CA THR A 268 26.99 1.55 -8.17
C THR A 268 27.13 0.14 -8.75
N VAL A 269 27.64 -0.79 -7.94
CA VAL A 269 27.51 -2.23 -8.19
C VAL A 269 26.01 -2.51 -8.20
N GLN A 270 25.43 -2.65 -9.40
CA GLN A 270 24.09 -3.20 -9.53
C GLN A 270 24.07 -4.52 -8.77
N ARG A 271 23.12 -4.68 -7.83
CA ARG A 271 22.77 -6.01 -7.33
C ARG A 271 22.48 -6.86 -8.56
N VAL A 272 23.41 -7.75 -8.90
CA VAL A 272 23.18 -8.78 -9.90
C VAL A 272 21.97 -9.55 -9.36
N PRO A 273 20.87 -9.67 -10.11
CA PRO A 273 19.77 -10.53 -9.69
C PRO A 273 20.41 -11.90 -9.48
N GLN A 274 20.39 -12.43 -8.25
CA GLN A 274 20.76 -13.82 -8.06
C GLN A 274 19.86 -14.60 -9.02
N LYS A 275 20.49 -15.26 -10.00
CA LYS A 275 19.78 -16.15 -10.92
C LYS A 275 19.24 -17.32 -10.10
N ARG A 276 18.09 -17.13 -9.45
CA ARG A 276 17.31 -18.23 -8.90
C ARG A 276 17.00 -19.16 -10.08
N LYS A 277 17.42 -20.43 -9.99
CA LYS A 277 17.06 -21.45 -10.98
C LYS A 277 15.54 -21.43 -11.10
N ARG A 278 15.03 -21.15 -12.31
CA ARG A 278 13.59 -21.19 -12.64
C ARG A 278 12.96 -22.43 -11.99
N ARG A 279 12.19 -22.26 -10.90
CA ARG A 279 11.22 -23.28 -10.51
C ARG A 279 10.22 -23.35 -11.66
N ARG A 280 10.28 -24.42 -12.44
CA ARG A 280 9.31 -24.72 -13.50
C ARG A 280 7.96 -24.93 -12.80
N CYS A 281 7.16 -23.88 -12.64
CA CYS A 281 5.73 -24.06 -12.40
C CYS A 281 5.12 -24.72 -13.64
N ARG A 282 5.11 -26.05 -13.68
CA ARG A 282 4.24 -26.79 -14.61
C ARG A 282 2.81 -26.41 -14.23
N ARG A 283 2.12 -25.69 -15.13
CA ARG A 283 0.66 -25.48 -15.06
C ARG A 283 -0.02 -26.83 -14.79
N ARG A 284 -0.41 -27.10 -13.55
CA ARG A 284 -1.29 -28.23 -13.22
C ARG A 284 -2.70 -27.86 -13.69
N ARG A 285 -3.08 -28.32 -14.89
CA ARG A 285 -4.45 -28.24 -15.40
C ARG A 285 -5.29 -29.26 -14.64
N ILE A 286 -6.28 -28.79 -13.88
CA ILE A 286 -7.34 -29.64 -13.33
C ILE A 286 -8.27 -29.99 -14.48
N ASN A 287 -8.31 -31.26 -14.90
CA ASN A 287 -9.07 -31.69 -16.09
C ASN A 287 -10.32 -32.54 -15.79
N THR A 288 -10.61 -32.89 -14.53
CA THR A 288 -11.79 -33.72 -14.22
C THR A 288 -12.37 -33.39 -12.85
N TYR A 289 -13.69 -33.21 -12.80
CA TYR A 289 -14.47 -33.09 -11.56
C TYR A 289 -15.27 -34.37 -11.36
N VAL A 290 -15.25 -34.93 -10.15
CA VAL A 290 -16.08 -36.08 -9.79
C VAL A 290 -17.07 -35.67 -8.71
N PHE A 291 -18.34 -36.03 -8.91
CA PHE A 291 -19.41 -35.81 -7.93
C PHE A 291 -19.37 -36.92 -6.88
N VAL A 292 -19.25 -36.54 -5.61
CA VAL A 292 -19.47 -37.43 -4.46
C VAL A 292 -20.53 -36.78 -3.58
N GLY A 293 -21.79 -37.20 -3.73
CA GLY A 293 -22.94 -36.53 -3.10
C GLY A 293 -23.18 -35.12 -3.67
N ASN A 294 -23.68 -34.19 -2.84
CA ASN A 294 -24.00 -32.81 -3.25
C ASN A 294 -22.78 -31.85 -3.21
N GLN A 295 -21.55 -32.38 -3.17
CA GLN A 295 -20.34 -31.56 -3.19
C GLN A 295 -19.38 -31.99 -4.30
N LEU A 296 -18.73 -30.99 -4.88
CA LEU A 296 -17.89 -31.08 -6.08
C LEU A 296 -16.43 -31.00 -5.62
N ILE A 297 -15.70 -32.12 -5.70
CA ILE A 297 -14.33 -32.21 -5.17
C ILE A 297 -13.35 -32.41 -6.35
N PRO A 298 -12.28 -31.59 -6.49
CA PRO A 298 -11.21 -31.84 -7.45
C PRO A 298 -10.33 -33.00 -6.97
N GLN A 299 -10.13 -34.03 -7.79
CA GLN A 299 -9.20 -35.12 -7.49
C GLN A 299 -7.91 -34.97 -8.30
N MET A 300 -6.76 -35.02 -7.62
CA MET A 300 -5.44 -35.13 -8.25
C MET A 300 -5.08 -36.61 -8.41
N VAL A 301 -4.48 -37.00 -9.52
CA VAL A 301 -3.96 -38.36 -9.72
C VAL A 301 -2.45 -38.26 -9.54
N GLU A 302 -1.93 -38.78 -8.43
CA GLU A 302 -0.50 -38.91 -8.17
C GLU A 302 -0.01 -40.22 -8.80
N SER A 303 1.10 -40.16 -9.54
CA SER A 303 1.77 -41.33 -10.13
C SER A 303 2.99 -41.67 -9.28
N GLU A 304 3.23 -42.96 -9.01
CA GLU A 304 4.30 -43.51 -8.16
C GLU A 304 5.75 -43.10 -8.57
N GLU A 305 5.93 -42.43 -9.71
CA GLU A 305 7.21 -41.79 -10.09
C GLU A 305 7.47 -40.45 -9.35
N GLU A 306 6.49 -39.86 -8.67
CA GLU A 306 6.62 -38.57 -7.96
C GLU A 306 7.22 -38.71 -6.55
N GLU A 307 6.96 -39.82 -5.82
CA GLU A 307 7.50 -40.02 -4.45
C GLU A 307 9.04 -40.17 -4.45
N HIS A 308 9.58 -40.87 -5.45
CA HIS A 308 11.04 -41.12 -5.52
C HIS A 308 11.85 -39.87 -5.84
N ALA A 309 11.24 -38.88 -6.50
CA ALA A 309 11.87 -37.60 -6.82
C ALA A 309 11.80 -36.59 -5.67
N GLU A 310 10.85 -36.73 -4.74
CA GLU A 310 10.75 -35.88 -3.56
C GLU A 310 11.73 -36.30 -2.45
N GLU A 311 12.05 -37.59 -2.34
CA GLU A 311 13.06 -38.08 -1.39
C GLU A 311 14.48 -37.68 -1.79
N GLU A 312 14.86 -37.83 -3.07
CA GLU A 312 16.18 -37.35 -3.56
C GLU A 312 16.31 -35.82 -3.47
N HIS A 313 15.22 -35.06 -3.55
CA HIS A 313 15.26 -33.61 -3.41
C HIS A 313 15.43 -33.15 -1.95
N LYS A 314 14.90 -33.90 -0.98
CA LYS A 314 15.07 -33.61 0.45
C LYS A 314 16.48 -33.90 0.95
N GLU A 315 17.08 -35.01 0.51
CA GLU A 315 18.46 -35.35 0.91
C GLU A 315 19.49 -34.33 0.37
N VAL A 316 19.23 -33.74 -0.81
CA VAL A 316 20.09 -32.68 -1.37
C VAL A 316 19.86 -31.32 -0.70
N GLU A 317 18.65 -31.03 -0.22
CA GLU A 317 18.38 -29.81 0.57
C GLU A 317 19.03 -29.87 1.97
N GLU A 318 19.01 -31.03 2.64
CA GLU A 318 19.67 -31.20 3.95
C GLU A 318 21.21 -31.14 3.86
N GLU A 319 21.84 -31.62 2.78
CA GLU A 319 23.31 -31.52 2.59
C GLU A 319 23.80 -30.12 2.13
N GLU A 320 22.90 -29.24 1.65
CA GLU A 320 23.22 -27.84 1.32
C GLU A 320 23.01 -26.89 2.51
N GLU A 321 22.08 -27.19 3.43
CA GLU A 321 21.85 -26.38 4.65
C GLU A 321 23.03 -26.41 5.65
N GLU A 322 23.86 -27.47 5.65
CA GLU A 322 25.03 -27.54 6.54
C GLU A 322 26.28 -26.77 6.06
N ARG A 323 26.27 -26.15 4.86
CA ARG A 323 27.49 -25.59 4.25
C ARG A 323 27.54 -24.09 3.94
N ASP A 324 26.62 -23.28 4.46
CA ASP A 324 26.84 -21.82 4.39
C ASP A 324 26.11 -21.03 5.49
N ILE A 325 26.48 -21.26 6.75
CA ILE A 325 26.25 -20.29 7.84
C ILE A 325 27.52 -19.46 7.98
N GLY A 326 27.87 -18.74 6.92
CA GLY A 326 28.91 -17.72 6.90
C GLY A 326 28.26 -16.34 6.99
N ASP A 327 28.28 -15.76 8.20
CA ASP A 327 28.03 -14.35 8.53
C ASP A 327 27.36 -13.49 7.43
N ILE A 328 26.02 -13.48 7.40
CA ILE A 328 25.28 -12.39 6.77
C ILE A 328 25.53 -11.16 7.64
N GLU A 329 26.58 -10.40 7.31
CA GLU A 329 26.68 -9.01 7.74
C GLU A 329 25.42 -8.29 7.24
N ILE A 330 24.48 -8.07 8.15
CA ILE A 330 23.41 -7.11 7.96
C ILE A 330 24.12 -5.78 7.74
N ILE A 331 24.34 -5.42 6.48
CA ILE A 331 24.81 -4.09 6.09
C ILE A 331 23.74 -3.14 6.63
N LYS A 332 23.99 -2.57 7.81
CA LYS A 332 23.20 -1.48 8.38
C LYS A 332 23.09 -0.45 7.27
N GLN A 333 21.90 -0.27 6.70
CA GLN A 333 21.68 0.78 5.72
C GLN A 333 21.99 2.10 6.43
N VAL A 334 23.15 2.67 6.12
CA VAL A 334 23.56 3.95 6.68
C VAL A 334 22.60 5.01 6.15
N ASN A 335 21.95 5.72 7.05
CA ASN A 335 21.04 6.80 6.69
C ASN A 335 21.86 8.01 6.24
N VAL A 336 22.22 8.02 4.95
CA VAL A 336 23.09 9.05 4.34
C VAL A 336 22.56 10.47 4.58
N LEU A 337 21.24 10.67 4.51
CA LEU A 337 20.63 11.98 4.74
C LEU A 337 20.86 12.45 6.17
N ARG A 338 20.74 11.55 7.16
CA ARG A 338 21.00 11.88 8.56
C ARG A 338 22.44 12.31 8.76
N ASP A 339 23.40 11.53 8.25
CA ASP A 339 24.83 11.84 8.40
C ASP A 339 25.17 13.20 7.76
N GLN A 340 24.60 13.48 6.59
CA GLN A 340 24.74 14.79 5.94
C GLN A 340 24.18 15.92 6.80
N ILE A 341 22.98 15.76 7.38
CA ILE A 341 22.39 16.76 8.28
C ILE A 341 23.27 16.96 9.52
N MET A 342 23.77 15.88 10.11
CA MET A 342 24.61 15.94 11.31
C MET A 342 25.97 16.59 11.05
N ALA A 343 26.50 16.48 9.84
CA ALA A 343 27.74 17.13 9.41
C ALA A 343 27.60 18.64 9.15
N LEU A 344 26.38 19.17 8.98
CA LEU A 344 26.18 20.60 8.75
C LEU A 344 26.60 21.44 9.97
N PRO A 345 27.19 22.62 9.76
CA PRO A 345 27.56 23.56 10.83
C PRO A 345 26.33 24.33 11.35
N LEU A 346 25.28 23.60 11.74
CA LEU A 346 24.02 24.14 12.26
C LEU A 346 23.86 23.87 13.76
N PRO A 347 23.13 24.71 14.51
CA PRO A 347 22.69 24.41 15.87
C PRO A 347 21.91 23.10 15.96
N GLU A 348 22.00 22.43 17.11
CA GLU A 348 21.37 21.12 17.35
C GLU A 348 19.84 21.16 17.17
N SER A 349 19.20 22.25 17.57
CA SER A 349 17.75 22.43 17.39
C SER A 349 17.32 22.43 15.92
N LEU A 350 18.15 22.97 15.02
CA LEU A 350 17.88 22.95 13.58
C LEU A 350 18.16 21.57 12.98
N LYS A 351 19.19 20.86 13.44
CA LYS A 351 19.44 19.46 13.05
C LYS A 351 18.27 18.58 13.45
N ALA A 352 17.83 18.67 14.69
CA ALA A 352 16.66 17.95 15.19
C ALA A 352 15.41 18.27 14.36
N TYR A 353 15.16 19.55 14.04
CA TYR A 353 14.05 19.94 13.17
C TYR A 353 14.13 19.33 11.76
N LEU A 354 15.30 19.33 11.13
CA LEU A 354 15.56 18.70 9.82
C LEU A 354 15.38 17.17 9.85
N LEU A 355 15.58 16.55 11.02
CA LEU A 355 15.43 15.11 11.26
C LEU A 355 14.03 14.74 11.77
N TYR A 356 13.07 15.66 11.78
CA TYR A 356 11.74 15.41 12.36
C TYR A 356 11.79 14.97 13.82
N TYR A 357 12.80 15.45 14.56
CA TYR A 357 13.07 15.11 15.96
C TYR A 357 13.27 13.60 16.20
N ARG A 358 13.73 12.87 15.18
CA ARG A 358 14.03 11.44 15.27
C ARG A 358 15.39 11.20 15.90
N GLU A 359 15.42 10.31 16.90
CA GLU A 359 16.64 9.98 17.65
C GLU A 359 17.56 8.98 16.93
N LYS A 360 17.03 8.17 16.01
CA LYS A 360 17.76 7.13 15.26
C LYS A 360 18.83 7.67 14.33
#